data_AF-A0AA41STM9-F1
#
_entry.id   AF-A0AA41STM9-F1
#
_cell.length_a   1.000
_cell.length_b   1.000
_cell.length_c   1.000
_cell.angle_alpha   90.00
_cell.angle_beta   90.00
_cell.angle_gamma   90.00
#
_symmetry.space_group_name_H-M   'P 1'
#
loop_
_entity.id
_entity.type
_entity.pdbx_description
1 polymer ?
#
loop_
_entity_poly.entity_id
_entity_poly.type
_entity_poly.pdbx_seq_one_letter_code
_entity_poly.pdbx_strand_id
1 'polypeptide(L)'
;MGEDSAVYSFEDLVDGKKIVAELQDKMEVSLAEGHKFGRHVELLSYHSEVHSPQIFVEMGMPEKKPDCLMRGPCATVSFYPVIPEGEASTSCGEFVFQVDYSFRMSLKDGSQTFIEIAKKELILLLKCLPVGCYFNVYGFGSSYQMFFLKSGKYTQQTMEKAVKRVKLMCCNEGDSDILKTLKSIYRRPSIAGHPLKVLRSLKHSLQSVVEDVSLSWNLPLCVSANILSPETIVIFRGQRLILYAQLIGMIPAAEAIGEIFLRYTLLGQTFKQKLTFSLQPKPDANNSTIHHLAVKSLIQIKDFSPRKMPACVQSDLLNMSAETGVISSFTVFIGKNKELNQSVYGPLIHRLSPAMYYHTSSNSGDFCSTKNMNIYSLAKFPSED
;
A
#
# COMPACT_ATOMS: atom_id res chain seq x y z
N MET A 1 -31.22 -17.49 -21.96
CA MET A 1 -30.94 -17.05 -23.33
C MET A 1 -30.83 -15.54 -23.25
N GLY A 2 -29.69 -14.89 -23.25
CA GLY A 2 -28.36 -15.26 -23.73
C GLY A 2 -27.89 -14.02 -24.48
N GLU A 3 -26.91 -13.30 -23.95
CA GLU A 3 -26.07 -12.36 -24.69
C GLU A 3 -24.88 -12.00 -23.80
N ASP A 4 -23.97 -12.98 -23.69
CA ASP A 4 -22.55 -12.72 -23.54
C ASP A 4 -22.12 -11.86 -24.73
N SER A 5 -22.03 -10.55 -24.54
CA SER A 5 -21.32 -9.66 -25.46
C SER A 5 -20.14 -9.07 -24.70
N ALA A 6 -19.13 -9.89 -24.46
CA ALA A 6 -17.79 -9.36 -24.32
C ALA A 6 -17.45 -8.74 -25.69
N VAL A 7 -17.33 -7.42 -25.72
CA VAL A 7 -16.92 -6.70 -26.93
C VAL A 7 -15.46 -7.05 -27.19
N TYR A 8 -15.21 -8.00 -28.09
CA TYR A 8 -13.87 -8.46 -28.47
C TYR A 8 -13.19 -7.55 -29.51
N SER A 9 -13.89 -6.55 -30.02
CA SER A 9 -13.29 -5.47 -30.79
C SER A 9 -14.12 -4.20 -30.69
N PHE A 10 -13.47 -3.04 -30.57
CA PHE A 10 -14.15 -1.77 -30.74
C PHE A 10 -13.62 -1.07 -31.99
N GLU A 11 -14.56 -0.54 -32.77
CA GLU A 11 -14.29 0.25 -33.97
C GLU A 11 -14.81 1.66 -33.75
N ASP A 12 -13.94 2.66 -33.92
CA ASP A 12 -14.34 4.07 -33.86
C ASP A 12 -13.79 4.84 -35.07
N LEU A 13 -14.43 5.96 -35.40
CA LEU A 13 -14.12 6.80 -36.55
C LEU A 13 -13.67 8.18 -36.06
N VAL A 14 -12.36 8.39 -36.04
CA VAL A 14 -11.76 9.67 -35.64
C VAL A 14 -11.08 10.29 -36.87
N ASP A 15 -11.45 11.53 -37.20
CA ASP A 15 -10.95 12.29 -38.35
C ASP A 15 -11.05 11.52 -39.70
N GLY A 16 -12.13 10.76 -39.88
CA GLY A 16 -12.40 10.01 -41.12
C GLY A 16 -11.56 8.74 -41.29
N LYS A 17 -10.80 8.33 -40.27
CA LYS A 17 -10.06 7.05 -40.26
C LYS A 17 -10.62 6.11 -39.20
N LYS A 18 -10.72 4.84 -39.58
CA LYS A 18 -11.23 3.75 -38.75
C LYS A 18 -10.14 3.27 -37.80
N ILE A 19 -10.36 3.37 -36.51
CA ILE A 19 -9.53 2.79 -35.45
C ILE A 19 -10.20 1.50 -35.01
N VAL A 20 -9.49 0.37 -35.08
CA VAL A 20 -9.96 -0.94 -34.62
C VAL A 20 -9.01 -1.42 -33.54
N ALA A 21 -9.53 -1.78 -32.38
CA ALA A 21 -8.78 -2.48 -31.35
C ALA A 21 -9.42 -3.85 -31.11
N GLU A 22 -8.64 -4.92 -31.26
CA GLU A 22 -9.06 -6.30 -30.99
C GLU A 22 -8.46 -6.78 -29.66
N LEU A 23 -9.29 -7.42 -28.81
CA LEU A 23 -8.83 -8.06 -27.58
C LEU A 23 -8.44 -9.52 -27.87
N GLN A 24 -7.15 -9.84 -27.73
CA GLN A 24 -6.69 -11.23 -27.56
C GLN A 24 -6.26 -11.47 -26.10
N ASP A 25 -6.21 -12.74 -25.67
CA ASP A 25 -5.88 -13.21 -24.31
C ASP A 25 -4.56 -12.66 -23.72
N LYS A 26 -3.76 -11.95 -24.52
CA LYS A 26 -2.61 -11.14 -24.12
C LYS A 26 -2.94 -9.69 -24.44
N MET A 27 -3.04 -8.84 -23.43
CA MET A 27 -3.38 -7.41 -23.58
C MET A 27 -2.22 -6.64 -24.24
N GLU A 28 -2.05 -6.82 -25.55
CA GLU A 28 -1.13 -6.08 -26.39
C GLU A 28 -1.96 -5.07 -27.21
N VAL A 29 -1.96 -3.81 -26.76
CA VAL A 29 -2.67 -2.73 -27.45
C VAL A 29 -1.68 -2.01 -28.36
N SER A 30 -1.71 -2.32 -29.67
CA SER A 30 -0.85 -1.68 -30.67
C SER A 30 -1.59 -0.57 -31.42
N LEU A 31 -0.89 0.52 -31.68
CA LEU A 31 -1.35 1.60 -32.56
C LEU A 31 -1.14 1.21 -34.03
N ALA A 32 -2.15 1.48 -34.86
CA ALA A 32 -2.01 1.31 -36.31
C ALA A 32 -0.87 2.20 -36.87
N GLU A 33 -0.15 1.65 -37.84
CA GLU A 33 1.08 2.24 -38.38
C GLU A 33 0.85 3.67 -38.93
N GLY A 34 1.71 4.61 -38.54
CA GLY A 34 1.66 6.01 -39.00
C GLY A 34 0.73 6.95 -38.22
N HIS A 35 0.04 6.49 -37.17
CA HIS A 35 -0.84 7.35 -36.37
C HIS A 35 -0.10 8.06 -35.22
N LYS A 36 -0.35 9.36 -35.04
CA LYS A 36 0.22 10.18 -33.96
C LYS A 36 -0.92 10.90 -33.25
N PHE A 37 -1.12 10.65 -31.97
CA PHE A 37 -2.13 11.39 -31.21
C PHE A 37 -1.67 12.83 -30.97
N GLY A 38 -2.53 13.80 -31.32
CA GLY A 38 -2.37 15.21 -30.95
C GLY A 38 -2.93 15.54 -29.55
N ARG A 39 -3.41 14.54 -28.81
CA ARG A 39 -4.05 14.64 -27.48
C ARG A 39 -3.71 13.42 -26.63
N HIS A 40 -3.92 13.52 -25.31
CA HIS A 40 -3.76 12.38 -24.41
C HIS A 40 -4.87 11.34 -24.63
N VAL A 41 -4.51 10.06 -24.61
CA VAL A 41 -5.43 8.92 -24.69
C VAL A 41 -5.41 8.19 -23.37
N GLU A 42 -6.58 7.88 -22.84
CA GLU A 42 -6.75 7.10 -21.61
C GLU A 42 -7.39 5.77 -21.96
N LEU A 43 -6.77 4.67 -21.52
CA LEU A 43 -7.27 3.32 -21.69
C LEU A 43 -7.72 2.81 -20.31
N LEU A 44 -8.99 2.46 -20.18
CA LEU A 44 -9.59 1.92 -18.96
C LEU A 44 -9.82 0.42 -19.15
N SER A 45 -9.07 -0.42 -18.42
CA SER A 45 -9.32 -1.86 -18.36
C SER A 45 -10.14 -2.21 -17.12
N TYR A 46 -11.26 -2.90 -17.34
CA TYR A 46 -12.13 -3.41 -16.27
C TYR A 46 -12.00 -4.93 -16.22
N HIS A 47 -11.62 -5.46 -15.06
CA HIS A 47 -11.66 -6.90 -14.81
C HIS A 47 -12.99 -7.26 -14.13
N SER A 48 -13.62 -8.36 -14.53
CA SER A 48 -14.88 -8.83 -13.95
C SER A 48 -14.71 -9.43 -12.54
N GLU A 49 -13.55 -10.02 -12.26
CA GLU A 49 -13.28 -10.79 -11.02
C GLU A 49 -12.26 -10.12 -10.08
N VAL A 50 -12.31 -8.79 -9.94
CA VAL A 50 -11.35 -8.01 -9.12
C VAL A 50 -11.35 -8.43 -7.64
N HIS A 51 -12.47 -8.98 -7.17
CA HIS A 51 -12.66 -9.34 -5.76
C HIS A 51 -12.26 -10.77 -5.42
N SER A 52 -12.05 -11.62 -6.43
CA SER A 52 -11.51 -12.95 -6.24
C SER A 52 -10.00 -12.84 -5.93
N PRO A 53 -9.47 -13.61 -4.96
CA PRO A 53 -8.04 -13.69 -4.80
C PRO A 53 -7.38 -14.24 -6.06
N GLN A 54 -6.23 -13.68 -6.41
CA GLN A 54 -5.47 -14.04 -7.60
C GLN A 54 -4.03 -14.36 -7.22
N ILE A 55 -3.41 -15.24 -8.00
CA ILE A 55 -1.99 -15.55 -7.89
C ILE A 55 -1.35 -15.47 -9.27
N PHE A 56 -0.19 -14.81 -9.31
CA PHE A 56 0.66 -14.75 -10.49
C PHE A 56 2.06 -15.23 -10.12
N VAL A 57 2.71 -15.91 -11.05
CA VAL A 57 4.09 -16.38 -10.90
C VAL A 57 4.90 -15.83 -12.06
N GLU A 58 6.10 -15.36 -11.74
CA GLU A 58 7.09 -14.86 -12.68
C GLU A 58 8.35 -15.71 -12.56
N MET A 59 8.89 -16.16 -13.69
CA MET A 59 10.14 -16.92 -13.70
C MET A 59 11.33 -16.01 -13.44
N GLY A 60 12.27 -16.49 -12.64
CA GLY A 60 13.52 -15.79 -12.40
C GLY A 60 14.51 -15.93 -13.55
N MET A 61 15.60 -15.17 -13.48
CA MET A 61 16.69 -15.18 -14.44
C MET A 61 17.81 -16.12 -13.97
N PRO A 62 18.04 -17.28 -14.61
CA PRO A 62 19.03 -18.27 -14.16
C PRO A 62 20.48 -17.75 -14.20
N GLU A 63 20.75 -16.76 -15.06
CA GLU A 63 22.03 -16.05 -15.22
C GLU A 63 22.44 -15.23 -13.97
N LYS A 64 21.49 -14.91 -13.08
CA LYS A 64 21.75 -14.13 -11.87
C LYS A 64 22.45 -14.97 -10.81
N LYS A 65 23.15 -14.31 -9.88
CA LYS A 65 23.88 -14.96 -8.79
C LYS A 65 22.96 -15.88 -7.95
N PRO A 66 23.48 -16.98 -7.38
CA PRO A 66 22.70 -17.97 -6.62
C PRO A 66 21.80 -17.37 -5.53
N ASP A 67 22.32 -16.38 -4.81
CA ASP A 67 21.65 -15.75 -3.67
C ASP A 67 20.78 -14.52 -4.06
N CYS A 68 20.72 -14.19 -5.35
CA CYS A 68 19.97 -13.04 -5.83
C CYS A 68 18.47 -13.36 -5.89
N LEU A 69 17.64 -12.45 -5.39
CA LEU A 69 16.18 -12.61 -5.42
C LEU A 69 15.63 -12.81 -6.84
N MET A 70 16.33 -12.24 -7.83
CA MET A 70 15.95 -12.28 -9.24
C MET A 70 16.18 -13.65 -9.91
N ARG A 71 16.82 -14.62 -9.23
CA ARG A 71 17.22 -15.88 -9.85
C ARG A 71 16.14 -16.95 -9.82
N GLY A 72 15.54 -17.16 -8.65
CA GLY A 72 14.43 -18.10 -8.46
C GLY A 72 13.09 -17.46 -8.85
N PRO A 73 12.04 -18.25 -9.11
CA PRO A 73 10.74 -17.70 -9.43
C PRO A 73 10.10 -16.97 -8.25
N CYS A 74 9.28 -15.97 -8.56
CA CYS A 74 8.58 -15.17 -7.58
C CYS A 74 7.07 -15.23 -7.83
N ALA A 75 6.31 -15.44 -6.76
CA ALA A 75 4.87 -15.45 -6.78
C ALA A 75 4.33 -14.19 -6.09
N THR A 76 3.22 -13.67 -6.60
CA THR A 76 2.42 -12.66 -5.92
C THR A 76 1.00 -13.15 -5.71
N VAL A 77 0.48 -12.93 -4.50
CA VAL A 77 -0.91 -13.20 -4.14
C VAL A 77 -1.59 -11.86 -3.88
N SER A 78 -2.67 -11.60 -4.61
CA SER A 78 -3.48 -10.38 -4.48
C SER A 78 -4.88 -10.75 -4.00
N PHE A 79 -5.40 -10.06 -2.99
CA PHE A 79 -6.75 -10.26 -2.49
C PHE A 79 -7.41 -8.93 -2.15
N TYR A 80 -8.56 -8.65 -2.79
CA TYR A 80 -9.32 -7.42 -2.60
C TYR A 80 -10.78 -7.72 -2.19
N PRO A 81 -11.02 -8.01 -0.91
CA PRO A 81 -12.33 -8.47 -0.45
C PRO A 81 -13.42 -7.39 -0.61
N VAL A 82 -14.61 -7.81 -1.03
CA VAL A 82 -15.82 -7.01 -0.85
C VAL A 82 -16.21 -7.10 0.62
N ILE A 83 -16.07 -5.99 1.32
CA ILE A 83 -16.56 -5.86 2.69
C ILE A 83 -17.94 -5.21 2.62
N PRO A 84 -19.03 -5.92 2.98
CA PRO A 84 -20.39 -5.39 2.89
C PRO A 84 -20.56 -4.10 3.69
N GLU A 85 -21.29 -3.14 3.13
CA GLU A 85 -21.88 -2.02 3.88
C GLU A 85 -23.12 -2.53 4.61
N GLY A 86 -22.94 -3.25 5.71
CA GLY A 86 -24.07 -3.86 6.40
C GLY A 86 -23.65 -4.38 7.76
N GLU A 87 -24.25 -3.76 8.77
CA GLU A 87 -24.11 -4.03 10.21
C GLU A 87 -22.66 -4.20 10.65
N ALA A 88 -22.02 -3.08 11.00
CA ALA A 88 -20.98 -3.12 12.01
C ALA A 88 -21.54 -4.02 13.11
N SER A 89 -20.92 -5.19 13.31
CA SER A 89 -21.27 -6.10 14.38
C SER A 89 -21.60 -5.24 15.59
N THR A 90 -22.74 -5.47 16.23
CA THR A 90 -23.15 -4.84 17.50
C THR A 90 -22.20 -5.25 18.63
N SER A 91 -20.90 -5.34 18.34
CA SER A 91 -19.81 -5.52 19.26
C SER A 91 -19.78 -4.29 20.14
N CYS A 92 -20.50 -4.39 21.25
CA CYS A 92 -20.10 -3.83 22.53
C CYS A 92 -18.56 -3.85 22.60
N GLY A 93 -17.92 -2.71 22.38
CA GLY A 93 -16.46 -2.58 22.38
C GLY A 93 -16.04 -1.45 23.30
N GLU A 94 -14.79 -1.50 23.76
CA GLU A 94 -14.16 -0.40 24.48
C GLU A 94 -13.27 0.37 23.51
N PHE A 95 -13.69 1.56 23.09
CA PHE A 95 -13.00 2.38 22.09
C PHE A 95 -12.15 3.46 22.75
N VAL A 96 -10.83 3.37 22.61
CA VAL A 96 -9.89 4.36 23.17
C VAL A 96 -9.25 5.15 22.04
N PHE A 97 -9.63 6.42 21.90
CA PHE A 97 -9.07 7.33 20.90
C PHE A 97 -7.79 7.96 21.40
N GLN A 98 -6.71 7.84 20.63
CA GLN A 98 -5.45 8.53 20.88
C GLN A 98 -5.33 9.75 19.98
N VAL A 99 -5.08 10.92 20.58
CA VAL A 99 -5.04 12.19 19.88
C VAL A 99 -3.72 12.88 20.20
N ASP A 100 -2.87 13.07 19.21
CA ASP A 100 -1.66 13.87 19.37
C ASP A 100 -2.06 15.35 19.39
N TYR A 101 -1.56 16.11 20.37
CA TYR A 101 -1.69 17.57 20.42
C TYR A 101 -0.32 18.26 20.65
N SER A 102 0.77 17.59 20.31
CA SER A 102 2.12 18.14 20.38
C SER A 102 2.28 19.40 19.55
N PHE A 103 3.39 20.12 19.74
CA PHE A 103 3.70 21.37 19.03
C PHE A 103 3.50 21.26 17.50
N ARG A 104 3.76 20.09 16.89
CA ARG A 104 3.54 19.86 15.44
C ARG A 104 2.09 20.06 15.01
N MET A 105 1.14 19.82 15.91
CA MET A 105 -0.29 20.01 15.64
C MET A 105 -0.70 21.49 15.56
N SER A 106 0.19 22.42 15.93
CA SER A 106 0.02 23.86 15.70
C SER A 106 0.34 24.29 14.26
N LEU A 107 1.00 23.43 13.48
CA LEU A 107 1.26 23.69 12.06
C LEU A 107 -0.07 23.78 11.29
N LYS A 108 -0.05 24.57 10.23
CA LYS A 108 -1.24 24.86 9.40
C LYS A 108 -1.23 24.01 8.13
N ASP A 109 -2.43 23.60 7.73
CA ASP A 109 -2.76 23.09 6.41
C ASP A 109 -3.84 24.00 5.81
N GLY A 110 -3.42 24.85 4.86
CA GLY A 110 -4.25 25.95 4.35
C GLY A 110 -4.66 26.94 5.44
N SER A 111 -5.98 27.08 5.66
CA SER A 111 -6.56 28.01 6.63
C SER A 111 -6.75 27.44 8.04
N GLN A 112 -6.51 26.15 8.26
CA GLN A 112 -6.75 25.46 9.53
C GLN A 112 -5.46 24.89 10.11
N THR A 113 -5.40 24.80 11.43
CA THR A 113 -4.33 24.07 12.13
C THR A 113 -4.63 22.57 12.15
N PHE A 114 -3.60 21.73 12.20
CA PHE A 114 -3.80 20.28 12.32
C PHE A 114 -4.60 19.90 13.59
N ILE A 115 -4.47 20.66 14.67
CA ILE A 115 -5.29 20.46 15.87
C ILE A 115 -6.78 20.75 15.63
N GLU A 116 -7.13 21.74 14.80
CA GLU A 116 -8.53 22.02 14.43
C GLU A 116 -9.11 20.91 13.55
N ILE A 117 -8.32 20.38 12.62
CA ILE A 117 -8.69 19.24 11.79
C ILE A 117 -8.94 18.01 12.69
N ALA A 118 -7.98 17.70 13.58
CA ALA A 118 -8.08 16.59 14.52
C ALA A 118 -9.30 16.71 15.44
N LYS A 119 -9.62 17.91 15.95
CA LYS A 119 -10.82 18.16 16.74
C LYS A 119 -12.10 17.84 15.97
N LYS A 120 -12.22 18.29 14.73
CA LYS A 120 -13.39 18.04 13.88
C LYS A 120 -13.58 16.55 13.62
N GLU A 121 -12.50 15.86 13.27
CA GLU A 121 -12.50 14.41 12.99
C GLU A 121 -12.83 13.59 14.24
N LEU A 122 -12.26 13.95 15.40
CA LEU A 122 -12.55 13.30 16.66
C LEU A 122 -14.02 13.47 17.07
N ILE A 123 -14.60 14.67 16.90
CA ILE A 123 -16.03 14.90 17.18
C ILE A 123 -16.91 14.04 16.27
N LEU A 124 -16.56 13.92 14.99
CA LEU A 124 -17.29 13.08 14.05
C LEU A 124 -17.29 11.62 14.53
N LEU A 125 -16.13 11.07 14.89
CA LEU A 125 -16.01 9.68 15.34
C LEU A 125 -16.74 9.40 16.64
N LEU A 126 -16.63 10.31 17.60
CA LEU A 126 -17.37 10.19 18.85
C LEU A 126 -18.89 10.11 18.59
N LYS A 127 -19.40 10.80 17.56
CA LYS A 127 -20.82 10.71 17.15
C LYS A 127 -21.17 9.41 16.42
N CYS A 128 -20.19 8.78 15.78
CA CYS A 128 -20.36 7.53 15.03
C CYS A 128 -20.22 6.26 15.89
N LEU A 129 -19.96 6.39 17.20
CA LEU A 129 -19.82 5.24 18.08
C LEU A 129 -21.11 4.41 18.16
N PRO A 130 -21.02 3.06 18.13
CA PRO A 130 -22.19 2.19 18.28
C PRO A 130 -22.88 2.34 19.63
N VAL A 131 -24.20 2.16 19.66
CA VAL A 131 -24.96 2.13 20.93
C VAL A 131 -24.49 0.95 21.78
N GLY A 132 -24.34 1.16 23.09
CA GLY A 132 -23.92 0.12 24.03
C GLY A 132 -22.40 -0.02 24.21
N CYS A 133 -21.58 0.69 23.42
CA CYS A 133 -20.13 0.67 23.61
C CYS A 133 -19.65 1.51 24.80
N TYR A 134 -18.37 1.36 25.14
CA TYR A 134 -17.64 2.20 26.07
C TYR A 134 -16.56 2.95 25.32
N PHE A 135 -16.22 4.16 25.76
CA PHE A 135 -15.17 4.94 25.10
C PHE A 135 -14.35 5.80 26.06
N ASN A 136 -13.14 6.15 25.62
CA ASN A 136 -12.30 7.15 26.26
C ASN A 136 -11.44 7.87 25.22
N VAL A 137 -10.95 9.04 25.57
CA VAL A 137 -10.04 9.83 24.73
C VAL A 137 -8.79 10.12 25.54
N TYR A 138 -7.63 9.79 24.96
CA TYR A 138 -6.31 10.09 25.48
C TYR A 138 -5.65 11.06 24.53
N GLY A 139 -5.58 12.31 24.95
CA GLY A 139 -4.73 13.26 24.27
C GLY A 139 -3.29 13.13 24.80
N PHE A 140 -2.30 13.20 23.93
CA PHE A 140 -0.89 13.09 24.30
C PHE A 140 0.00 14.14 23.63
N GLY A 141 1.03 14.55 24.37
CA GLY A 141 2.18 15.38 23.97
C GLY A 141 3.31 15.15 24.98
N SER A 142 3.86 16.20 25.60
CA SER A 142 4.82 16.10 26.72
C SER A 142 4.26 15.37 27.96
N SER A 143 2.96 15.47 28.14
CA SER A 143 2.17 14.67 29.09
C SER A 143 0.91 14.16 28.41
N TYR A 144 0.21 13.21 29.03
CA TYR A 144 -1.05 12.71 28.51
C TYR A 144 -2.20 13.10 29.42
N GLN A 145 -3.36 13.34 28.81
CA GLN A 145 -4.62 13.62 29.50
C GLN A 145 -5.69 12.64 29.04
N MET A 146 -6.44 12.11 30.00
CA MET A 146 -7.59 11.25 29.74
C MET A 146 -8.89 12.01 30.01
N PHE A 147 -9.88 11.80 29.15
CA PHE A 147 -11.18 12.45 29.30
C PHE A 147 -11.98 11.84 30.46
N PHE A 148 -11.79 10.55 30.69
CA PHE A 148 -12.41 9.82 31.79
C PHE A 148 -11.38 8.97 32.52
N LEU A 149 -11.54 8.80 33.84
CA LEU A 149 -10.65 7.95 34.65
C LEU A 149 -10.73 6.48 34.24
N LYS A 150 -11.92 6.03 33.84
CA LYS A 150 -12.23 4.75 33.21
C LYS A 150 -13.10 5.01 31.98
N SER A 151 -13.05 4.14 30.99
CA SER A 151 -13.88 4.27 29.79
C SER A 151 -15.35 4.37 30.17
N GLY A 152 -16.02 5.40 29.65
CA GLY A 152 -17.41 5.72 29.97
C GLY A 152 -18.36 5.06 28.97
N LYS A 153 -19.52 4.60 29.43
CA LYS A 153 -20.57 4.09 28.53
C LYS A 153 -21.00 5.18 27.57
N TYR A 154 -21.14 4.85 26.29
CA TYR A 154 -21.60 5.79 25.27
C TYR A 154 -23.06 6.17 25.51
N THR A 155 -23.26 7.38 26.04
CA THR A 155 -24.55 8.03 26.32
C THR A 155 -24.51 9.48 25.88
N GLN A 156 -25.67 10.12 25.72
CA GLN A 156 -25.75 11.54 25.37
C GLN A 156 -24.96 12.43 26.35
N GLN A 157 -25.09 12.19 27.66
CA GLN A 157 -24.42 12.97 28.69
C GLN A 157 -22.89 12.84 28.61
N THR A 158 -22.37 11.61 28.49
CA THR A 158 -20.94 11.36 28.35
C THR A 158 -20.39 11.93 27.04
N MET A 159 -21.19 11.89 25.98
CA MET A 159 -20.84 12.40 24.67
C MET A 159 -20.71 13.93 24.69
N GLU A 160 -21.69 14.63 25.27
CA GLU A 160 -21.62 16.08 25.45
C GLU A 160 -20.42 16.52 26.29
N LYS A 161 -20.10 15.77 27.36
CA LYS A 161 -18.92 16.02 28.19
C LYS A 161 -17.62 15.82 27.41
N ALA A 162 -17.54 14.79 26.57
CA ALA A 162 -16.39 14.55 25.71
C ALA A 162 -16.23 15.67 24.68
N VAL A 163 -17.29 16.03 23.95
CA VAL A 163 -17.27 17.11 22.94
C VAL A 163 -16.86 18.45 23.56
N LYS A 164 -17.35 18.79 24.77
CA LYS A 164 -16.92 19.99 25.50
C LYS A 164 -15.41 19.99 25.74
N ARG A 165 -14.83 18.85 26.16
CA ARG A 165 -13.39 18.72 26.34
C ARG A 165 -12.61 18.75 25.03
N VAL A 166 -13.11 18.16 23.94
CA VAL A 166 -12.44 18.24 22.61
C VAL A 166 -12.30 19.69 22.18
N LYS A 167 -13.35 20.49 22.35
CA LYS A 167 -13.33 21.93 21.99
C LYS A 167 -12.25 22.69 22.76
N LEU A 168 -12.00 22.32 24.01
CA LEU A 168 -11.00 22.93 24.89
C LEU A 168 -9.57 22.41 24.68
N MET A 169 -9.34 21.38 23.85
CA MET A 169 -7.98 20.90 23.59
C MET A 169 -7.13 22.01 22.95
N CYS A 170 -5.89 22.18 23.37
CA CYS A 170 -4.93 23.09 22.76
C CYS A 170 -3.59 22.38 22.62
N CYS A 171 -2.75 22.83 21.69
CA CYS A 171 -1.42 22.27 21.55
C CYS A 171 -0.58 22.56 22.79
N ASN A 172 0.31 21.64 23.16
CA ASN A 172 1.26 21.85 24.23
C ASN A 172 2.68 22.09 23.70
N GLU A 173 3.48 22.76 24.53
CA GLU A 173 4.91 22.95 24.28
C GLU A 173 5.66 21.69 24.76
N GLY A 174 6.22 20.94 23.82
CA GLY A 174 7.15 19.83 24.07
C GLY A 174 6.91 18.58 23.22
N ASP A 175 7.80 17.60 23.42
CA ASP A 175 7.87 16.37 22.63
C ASP A 175 6.74 15.38 22.95
N SER A 176 6.30 14.63 21.94
CA SER A 176 5.24 13.63 22.08
C SER A 176 5.77 12.31 22.64
N ASP A 177 5.28 11.88 23.82
CA ASP A 177 5.52 10.54 24.37
C ASP A 177 4.29 9.63 24.24
N ILE A 178 4.18 8.97 23.08
CA ILE A 178 3.14 7.99 22.82
C ILE A 178 3.30 6.71 23.66
N LEU A 179 4.54 6.33 24.01
CA LEU A 179 4.83 5.08 24.70
C LEU A 179 4.27 5.11 26.13
N LYS A 180 4.43 6.24 26.82
CA LYS A 180 3.84 6.46 28.15
C LYS A 180 2.32 6.36 28.12
N THR A 181 1.70 6.92 27.08
CA THR A 181 0.24 6.85 26.88
C THR A 181 -0.22 5.41 26.65
N LEU A 182 0.45 4.66 25.75
CA LEU A 182 0.14 3.25 25.50
C LEU A 182 0.32 2.37 26.75
N LYS A 183 1.42 2.55 27.50
CA LYS A 183 1.64 1.85 28.77
C LYS A 183 0.51 2.12 29.77
N SER A 184 -0.01 3.34 29.81
CA SER A 184 -1.14 3.68 30.71
C SER A 184 -2.44 3.00 30.32
N ILE A 185 -2.67 2.80 29.01
CA ILE A 185 -3.87 2.15 28.48
C ILE A 185 -3.81 0.64 28.75
N TYR A 186 -2.72 -0.02 28.37
CA TYR A 186 -2.59 -1.49 28.50
C TYR A 186 -2.39 -1.99 29.93
N ARG A 187 -2.07 -1.11 30.89
CA ARG A 187 -2.04 -1.46 32.32
C ARG A 187 -3.42 -1.59 32.95
N ARG A 188 -4.48 -1.11 32.29
CA ARG A 188 -5.84 -1.15 32.81
C ARG A 188 -6.52 -2.44 32.37
N PRO A 189 -7.30 -3.08 33.26
CA PRO A 189 -8.13 -4.21 32.84
C PRO A 189 -9.18 -3.71 31.83
N SER A 190 -9.33 -4.42 30.72
CA SER A 190 -10.40 -4.18 29.76
C SER A 190 -11.76 -4.49 30.38
N ILE A 191 -12.80 -3.84 29.86
CA ILE A 191 -14.17 -4.08 30.31
C ILE A 191 -14.62 -5.47 29.84
N ALA A 192 -15.13 -6.30 30.75
CA ALA A 192 -15.60 -7.64 30.42
C ALA A 192 -16.69 -7.60 29.32
N GLY A 193 -16.56 -8.46 28.31
CA GLY A 193 -17.46 -8.50 27.15
C GLY A 193 -17.30 -7.34 26.17
N HIS A 194 -16.29 -6.48 26.35
CA HIS A 194 -16.02 -5.31 25.51
C HIS A 194 -14.55 -5.26 25.11
N PRO A 195 -14.14 -5.86 23.96
CA PRO A 195 -12.75 -5.87 23.53
C PRO A 195 -12.22 -4.43 23.37
N LEU A 196 -11.02 -4.20 23.91
CA LEU A 196 -10.33 -2.91 23.86
C LEU A 196 -9.77 -2.65 22.45
N LYS A 197 -10.21 -1.56 21.83
CA LYS A 197 -9.73 -1.07 20.52
C LYS A 197 -9.07 0.28 20.72
N VAL A 198 -7.74 0.34 20.56
CA VAL A 198 -6.96 1.59 20.63
C VAL A 198 -6.82 2.17 19.23
N LEU A 199 -7.41 3.34 19.01
CA LEU A 199 -7.57 3.96 17.70
C LEU A 199 -6.66 5.19 17.58
N ARG A 200 -5.66 5.09 16.69
CA ARG A 200 -4.72 6.19 16.38
C ARG A 200 -5.01 6.88 15.04
N SER A 201 -5.50 6.13 14.05
CA SER A 201 -5.90 6.66 12.74
C SER A 201 -7.40 6.49 12.54
N LEU A 202 -8.07 7.62 12.34
CA LEU A 202 -9.50 7.78 12.48
C LEU A 202 -10.29 7.24 11.26
N LYS A 203 -9.66 7.14 10.08
CA LYS A 203 -10.29 6.72 8.82
C LYS A 203 -10.76 5.26 8.77
N HIS A 204 -10.10 4.35 9.49
CA HIS A 204 -10.32 2.90 9.36
C HIS A 204 -10.94 2.24 10.60
N SER A 205 -11.14 3.01 11.67
CA SER A 205 -11.40 2.49 13.01
C SER A 205 -12.82 1.94 13.26
N LEU A 206 -13.79 2.31 12.43
CA LEU A 206 -15.20 1.93 12.56
C LEU A 206 -15.70 1.05 11.40
N GLN A 207 -14.81 0.64 10.50
CA GLN A 207 -15.19 -0.16 9.34
C GLN A 207 -15.29 -1.63 9.73
N SER A 208 -16.22 -2.36 9.11
CA SER A 208 -16.11 -3.81 9.00
C SER A 208 -14.76 -4.14 8.38
N VAL A 209 -14.10 -5.13 8.96
CA VAL A 209 -12.71 -5.46 8.65
C VAL A 209 -12.61 -6.96 8.46
N VAL A 210 -11.72 -7.37 7.56
CA VAL A 210 -11.36 -8.78 7.41
C VAL A 210 -10.26 -9.05 8.43
N GLU A 211 -10.52 -9.97 9.36
CA GLU A 211 -9.64 -10.35 10.46
C GLU A 211 -9.02 -11.73 10.19
N ASP A 212 -8.02 -12.11 10.99
CA ASP A 212 -7.35 -13.41 10.96
C ASP A 212 -6.91 -13.89 9.57
N VAL A 213 -6.46 -12.94 8.75
CA VAL A 213 -5.97 -13.25 7.40
C VAL A 213 -4.72 -14.11 7.53
N SER A 214 -4.76 -15.30 6.96
CA SER A 214 -3.64 -16.23 6.95
C SER A 214 -3.53 -16.94 5.62
N LEU A 215 -2.27 -17.14 5.20
CA LEU A 215 -1.91 -17.82 3.97
C LEU A 215 -1.17 -19.11 4.32
N SER A 216 -1.59 -20.22 3.72
CA SER A 216 -0.86 -21.50 3.84
C SER A 216 -0.57 -22.07 2.47
N TRP A 217 0.65 -22.55 2.30
CA TRP A 217 1.18 -23.05 1.04
C TRP A 217 1.17 -24.57 1.06
N ASN A 218 0.61 -25.17 0.01
CA ASN A 218 0.67 -26.60 -0.23
C ASN A 218 1.42 -26.80 -1.55
N LEU A 219 2.73 -26.99 -1.44
CA LEU A 219 3.67 -27.08 -2.55
C LEU A 219 4.24 -28.49 -2.65
N PRO A 220 4.75 -28.90 -3.83
CA PRO A 220 5.46 -30.16 -3.99
C PRO A 220 6.64 -30.29 -3.01
N LEU A 221 6.99 -31.53 -2.63
CA LEU A 221 7.97 -31.86 -1.58
C LEU A 221 9.33 -31.16 -1.70
N CYS A 222 9.74 -30.74 -2.91
CA CYS A 222 11.02 -30.12 -3.18
C CYS A 222 10.97 -28.58 -3.30
N VAL A 223 9.83 -27.96 -3.01
CA VAL A 223 9.61 -26.52 -3.19
C VAL A 223 9.06 -25.90 -1.90
N SER A 224 9.62 -24.78 -1.47
CA SER A 224 9.14 -23.97 -0.35
C SER A 224 8.90 -22.53 -0.78
N ALA A 225 8.03 -21.81 -0.05
CA ALA A 225 7.78 -20.39 -0.27
C ALA A 225 8.42 -19.57 0.85
N ASN A 226 9.32 -18.66 0.48
CA ASN A 226 9.89 -17.66 1.37
C ASN A 226 9.12 -16.34 1.21
N ILE A 227 8.42 -15.90 2.25
CA ILE A 227 7.55 -14.72 2.20
C ILE A 227 8.39 -13.44 2.31
N LEU A 228 8.17 -12.51 1.38
CA LEU A 228 8.92 -11.26 1.22
C LEU A 228 8.10 -10.01 1.54
N SER A 229 6.90 -10.22 2.06
CA SER A 229 5.95 -9.18 2.46
C SER A 229 5.65 -9.27 3.95
N PRO A 230 5.20 -8.17 4.58
CA PRO A 230 4.81 -8.19 5.98
C PRO A 230 3.64 -9.13 6.20
N GLU A 231 3.61 -9.80 7.35
CA GLU A 231 2.43 -10.53 7.79
C GLU A 231 1.27 -9.54 7.94
N THR A 232 0.22 -9.78 7.15
CA THR A 232 -1.00 -8.98 7.19
C THR A 232 -2.09 -9.81 7.83
N ILE A 233 -2.54 -9.38 9.01
CA ILE A 233 -3.54 -10.09 9.82
C ILE A 233 -4.93 -9.47 9.61
N VAL A 234 -4.98 -8.22 9.11
CA VAL A 234 -6.19 -7.41 9.07
C VAL A 234 -6.25 -6.61 7.77
N ILE A 235 -7.38 -6.63 7.04
CA ILE A 235 -7.62 -5.84 5.81
C ILE A 235 -8.85 -4.95 6.00
N PHE A 236 -8.66 -3.63 5.85
CA PHE A 236 -9.76 -2.66 5.91
C PHE A 236 -10.43 -2.46 4.56
N ARG A 237 -11.62 -1.86 4.59
CA ARG A 237 -12.37 -1.56 3.37
C ARG A 237 -11.57 -0.67 2.43
N GLY A 238 -11.57 -1.03 1.14
CA GLY A 238 -10.81 -0.34 0.11
C GLY A 238 -9.31 -0.66 0.13
N GLN A 239 -8.85 -1.53 1.02
CA GLN A 239 -7.48 -2.04 1.01
C GLN A 239 -7.42 -3.39 0.31
N ARG A 240 -6.27 -3.68 -0.29
CA ARG A 240 -5.92 -4.97 -0.86
C ARG A 240 -4.75 -5.57 -0.10
N LEU A 241 -4.79 -6.87 0.07
CA LEU A 241 -3.64 -7.66 0.44
C LEU A 241 -2.80 -7.90 -0.81
N ILE A 242 -1.50 -7.61 -0.74
CA ILE A 242 -0.52 -8.05 -1.73
C ILE A 242 0.62 -8.70 -0.97
N LEU A 243 0.85 -9.98 -1.25
CA LEU A 243 1.96 -10.75 -0.70
C LEU A 243 2.89 -11.17 -1.84
N TYR A 244 4.18 -11.03 -1.61
CA TYR A 244 5.22 -11.56 -2.48
C TYR A 244 5.91 -12.73 -1.79
N ALA A 245 6.21 -13.77 -2.54
CA ALA A 245 6.96 -14.91 -2.07
C ALA A 245 7.99 -15.35 -3.12
N GLN A 246 9.20 -15.68 -2.68
CA GLN A 246 10.17 -16.38 -3.51
C GLN A 246 9.96 -17.88 -3.38
N LEU A 247 9.89 -18.58 -4.50
CA LEU A 247 9.81 -20.04 -4.52
C LEU A 247 11.23 -20.61 -4.56
N ILE A 248 11.58 -21.42 -3.57
CA ILE A 248 12.92 -21.98 -3.38
C ILE A 248 12.86 -23.50 -3.55
N GLY A 249 13.84 -24.05 -4.26
CA GLY A 249 14.01 -25.49 -4.41
C GLY A 249 13.98 -25.97 -5.87
N MET A 250 13.91 -27.28 -6.05
CA MET A 250 13.89 -27.90 -7.37
C MET A 250 12.46 -27.98 -7.88
N ILE A 251 12.11 -27.09 -8.82
CA ILE A 251 10.80 -27.10 -9.46
C ILE A 251 10.79 -28.25 -10.49
N PRO A 252 9.90 -29.24 -10.35
CA PRO A 252 9.81 -30.35 -11.29
C PRO A 252 9.53 -29.85 -12.70
N ALA A 253 10.05 -30.55 -13.71
CA ALA A 253 9.85 -30.22 -15.13
C ALA A 253 8.43 -30.53 -15.65
N ALA A 254 7.67 -31.38 -14.96
CA ALA A 254 6.26 -31.62 -15.23
C ALA A 254 5.43 -30.39 -14.83
N GLU A 255 4.20 -30.26 -15.36
CA GLU A 255 3.21 -29.23 -15.00
C GLU A 255 2.85 -29.28 -13.51
N ALA A 256 3.78 -28.82 -12.68
CA ALA A 256 3.69 -28.89 -11.25
C ALA A 256 2.73 -27.78 -10.80
N ILE A 257 1.65 -28.18 -10.15
CA ILE A 257 0.64 -27.26 -9.64
C ILE A 257 0.98 -26.97 -8.19
N GLY A 258 1.07 -25.68 -7.86
CA GLY A 258 1.11 -25.20 -6.49
C GLY A 258 -0.29 -24.87 -6.01
N GLU A 259 -0.55 -25.08 -4.72
CA GLU A 259 -1.82 -24.71 -4.09
C GLU A 259 -1.60 -23.75 -2.93
N ILE A 260 -2.53 -22.81 -2.77
CA ILE A 260 -2.55 -21.86 -1.66
C ILE A 260 -3.93 -21.89 -1.02
N PHE A 261 -3.95 -21.91 0.30
CA PHE A 261 -5.18 -21.77 1.08
C PHE A 261 -5.15 -20.43 1.80
N LEU A 262 -6.01 -19.53 1.36
CA LEU A 262 -6.31 -18.26 2.01
C LEU A 262 -7.43 -18.50 3.03
N ARG A 263 -7.18 -18.17 4.29
CA ARG A 263 -8.18 -18.16 5.37
C ARG A 263 -8.36 -16.75 5.90
N TYR A 264 -9.59 -16.37 6.16
CA TYR A 264 -9.91 -15.06 6.72
C TYR A 264 -11.26 -15.09 7.43
N THR A 265 -11.45 -14.17 8.37
CA THR A 265 -12.70 -13.96 9.09
C THR A 265 -13.34 -12.66 8.61
N LEU A 266 -14.59 -12.71 8.16
CA LEU A 266 -15.37 -11.53 7.78
C LEU A 266 -16.73 -11.60 8.49
N LEU A 267 -17.08 -10.54 9.22
CA LEU A 267 -18.33 -10.45 10.01
C LEU A 267 -18.52 -11.64 10.97
N GLY A 268 -17.42 -12.11 11.59
CA GLY A 268 -17.43 -13.25 12.52
C GLY A 268 -17.55 -14.63 11.85
N GLN A 269 -17.64 -14.70 10.52
CA GLN A 269 -17.63 -15.97 9.77
C GLN A 269 -16.25 -16.21 9.16
N THR A 270 -15.75 -17.44 9.31
CA THR A 270 -14.46 -17.84 8.73
C THR A 270 -14.67 -18.42 7.34
N PHE A 271 -13.91 -17.89 6.38
CA PHE A 271 -13.87 -18.33 5.00
C PHE A 271 -12.53 -19.02 4.71
N LYS A 272 -12.56 -20.01 3.81
CA LYS A 272 -11.37 -20.69 3.30
C LYS A 272 -11.47 -20.80 1.79
N GLN A 273 -10.51 -20.21 1.08
CA GLN A 273 -10.45 -20.26 -0.37
C GLN A 273 -9.17 -20.95 -0.82
N LYS A 274 -9.33 -21.86 -1.79
CA LYS A 274 -8.23 -22.57 -2.45
C LYS A 274 -7.90 -21.85 -3.75
N LEU A 275 -6.62 -21.57 -3.96
CA LEU A 275 -6.06 -21.04 -5.20
C LEU A 275 -5.07 -22.06 -5.74
N THR A 276 -5.06 -22.24 -7.06
CA THR A 276 -4.14 -23.13 -7.76
C THR A 276 -3.38 -22.35 -8.80
N PHE A 277 -2.11 -22.66 -9.00
CA PHE A 277 -1.27 -21.98 -9.97
C PHE A 277 -0.22 -22.91 -10.56
N SER A 278 0.23 -22.62 -11.77
CA SER A 278 1.36 -23.33 -12.38
C SER A 278 2.67 -22.82 -11.77
N LEU A 279 3.54 -23.74 -11.34
CA LEU A 279 4.92 -23.45 -10.93
C LEU A 279 5.84 -23.17 -12.13
N GLN A 280 5.35 -23.40 -13.35
CA GLN A 280 6.02 -23.10 -14.60
C GLN A 280 5.13 -22.22 -15.50
N PRO A 281 4.95 -20.94 -15.15
CA PRO A 281 4.29 -20.00 -16.06
C PRO A 281 5.11 -19.84 -17.35
N LYS A 282 4.44 -19.50 -18.45
CA LYS A 282 5.11 -19.22 -19.73
C LYS A 282 6.19 -18.15 -19.51
N PRO A 283 7.44 -18.38 -19.96
CA PRO A 283 8.50 -17.39 -19.79
C PRO A 283 8.20 -16.19 -20.67
N ASP A 284 7.79 -15.07 -20.06
CA ASP A 284 7.82 -13.77 -20.71
C ASP A 284 9.21 -13.16 -20.50
N ALA A 285 10.02 -13.16 -21.55
CA ALA A 285 11.47 -12.88 -21.51
C ALA A 285 11.86 -11.51 -20.93
N ASN A 286 10.92 -10.59 -20.73
CA ASN A 286 11.18 -9.20 -20.33
C ASN A 286 10.37 -8.72 -19.11
N ASN A 287 9.60 -9.58 -18.44
CA ASN A 287 8.80 -9.15 -17.30
C ASN A 287 9.48 -9.56 -15.98
N SER A 288 10.16 -8.61 -15.33
CA SER A 288 10.69 -8.78 -13.96
C SER A 288 9.88 -7.96 -12.93
N THR A 289 8.62 -7.70 -13.23
CA THR A 289 7.79 -6.78 -12.45
C THR A 289 7.49 -7.34 -11.07
N ILE A 290 7.13 -8.62 -10.97
CA ILE A 290 6.83 -9.24 -9.67
C ILE A 290 8.10 -9.27 -8.81
N HIS A 291 9.25 -9.60 -9.40
CA HIS A 291 10.52 -9.54 -8.68
C HIS A 291 10.82 -8.12 -8.19
N HIS A 292 10.73 -7.09 -9.03
CA HIS A 292 11.00 -5.71 -8.61
C HIS A 292 10.05 -5.23 -7.52
N LEU A 293 8.76 -5.59 -7.59
CA LEU A 293 7.78 -5.26 -6.56
C LEU A 293 8.07 -5.99 -5.24
N ALA A 294 8.48 -7.27 -5.32
CA ALA A 294 8.90 -8.05 -4.15
C ALA A 294 10.14 -7.43 -3.48
N VAL A 295 11.15 -7.07 -4.26
CA VAL A 295 12.34 -6.35 -3.76
C VAL A 295 11.94 -5.02 -3.14
N LYS A 296 11.06 -4.26 -3.78
CA LYS A 296 10.57 -2.98 -3.26
C LYS A 296 9.87 -3.16 -1.91
N SER A 297 9.04 -4.20 -1.77
CA SER A 297 8.41 -4.58 -0.49
C SER A 297 9.46 -4.87 0.58
N LEU A 298 10.48 -5.69 0.26
CA LEU A 298 11.58 -5.99 1.19
C LEU A 298 12.40 -4.77 1.59
N ILE A 299 12.71 -3.89 0.63
CA ILE A 299 13.42 -2.64 0.87
C ILE A 299 12.60 -1.77 1.80
N GLN A 300 11.30 -1.60 1.56
CA GLN A 300 10.41 -0.82 2.42
C GLN A 300 10.36 -1.35 3.85
N ILE A 301 10.39 -2.67 4.04
CA ILE A 301 10.44 -3.30 5.37
C ILE A 301 11.77 -2.98 6.07
N LYS A 302 12.88 -3.13 5.36
CA LYS A 302 14.24 -2.91 5.90
C LYS A 302 14.59 -1.43 6.08
N ASP A 303 14.03 -0.53 5.27
CA ASP A 303 14.18 0.92 5.35
C ASP A 303 13.42 1.52 6.55
N PHE A 304 12.59 0.74 7.26
CA PHE A 304 11.80 1.21 8.40
C PHE A 304 12.66 1.37 9.69
N SER A 305 13.51 2.40 9.71
CA SER A 305 14.19 3.13 10.82
C SER A 305 14.96 2.34 11.90
N PRO A 306 16.25 2.71 12.13
CA PRO A 306 16.59 3.74 13.14
C PRO A 306 17.52 4.85 12.60
N ARG A 307 17.66 5.97 13.36
CA ARG A 307 18.61 7.08 13.09
C ARG A 307 20.08 6.65 12.93
N LYS A 308 20.42 5.41 13.32
CA LYS A 308 21.63 4.68 12.94
C LYS A 308 21.23 3.24 12.65
N MET A 309 21.36 2.84 11.39
CA MET A 309 21.08 1.47 10.94
C MET A 309 22.35 0.61 11.08
N PRO A 310 22.25 -0.67 11.49
CA PRO A 310 23.43 -1.54 11.56
C PRO A 310 24.12 -1.68 10.21
N ALA A 311 25.46 -1.70 10.20
CA ALA A 311 26.26 -1.76 8.98
C ALA A 311 25.95 -2.98 8.09
N CYS A 312 25.56 -4.11 8.70
CA CYS A 312 25.10 -5.30 7.96
C CYS A 312 23.83 -5.03 7.15
N VAL A 313 22.81 -4.41 7.78
CA VAL A 313 21.54 -4.07 7.12
C VAL A 313 21.77 -3.05 6.00
N GLN A 314 22.68 -2.10 6.20
CA GLN A 314 23.02 -1.11 5.18
C GLN A 314 23.72 -1.75 3.98
N SER A 315 24.66 -2.65 4.24
CA SER A 315 25.36 -3.41 3.19
C SER A 315 24.38 -4.28 2.40
N ASP A 316 23.47 -4.96 3.08
CA ASP A 316 22.43 -5.77 2.45
C ASP A 316 21.51 -4.94 1.56
N LEU A 317 21.05 -3.78 2.04
CA LEU A 317 20.18 -2.86 1.28
C LEU A 317 20.88 -2.31 0.03
N LEU A 318 22.16 -1.96 0.14
CA LEU A 318 22.97 -1.52 -0.99
C LEU A 318 23.14 -2.63 -2.02
N ASN A 319 23.44 -3.85 -1.58
CA ASN A 319 23.60 -5.00 -2.47
C ASN A 319 22.29 -5.34 -3.20
N MET A 320 21.17 -5.43 -2.48
CA MET A 320 19.87 -5.71 -3.09
C MET A 320 19.45 -4.62 -4.09
N SER A 321 19.66 -3.34 -3.75
CA SER A 321 19.33 -2.22 -4.63
C SER A 321 20.22 -2.22 -5.90
N ALA A 322 21.53 -2.45 -5.74
CA ALA A 322 22.47 -2.50 -6.87
C ALA A 322 22.20 -3.68 -7.82
N GLU A 323 21.83 -4.85 -7.30
CA GLU A 323 21.61 -6.05 -8.12
C GLU A 323 20.28 -6.05 -8.88
N THR A 324 19.29 -5.36 -8.33
CA THR A 324 17.91 -5.34 -8.84
C THR A 324 17.56 -4.04 -9.56
N GLY A 325 18.33 -2.98 -9.34
CA GLY A 325 18.01 -1.64 -9.84
C GLY A 325 16.83 -0.98 -9.13
N VAL A 326 16.37 -1.51 -7.99
CA VAL A 326 15.27 -0.94 -7.21
C VAL A 326 15.82 0.01 -6.15
N ILE A 327 15.45 1.28 -6.24
CA ILE A 327 15.91 2.34 -5.30
C ILE A 327 15.59 1.98 -3.85
N SER A 328 16.61 2.12 -2.99
CA SER A 328 16.52 2.18 -1.53
C SER A 328 16.91 3.56 -1.01
N SER A 329 16.72 3.78 0.29
CA SER A 329 17.16 4.99 1.01
C SER A 329 18.66 5.33 0.86
N PHE A 330 19.50 4.39 0.43
CA PHE A 330 20.97 4.56 0.27
C PHE A 330 21.45 4.64 -1.18
N THR A 331 20.53 4.66 -2.15
CA THR A 331 20.87 4.61 -3.58
C THR A 331 20.07 5.64 -4.37
N VAL A 332 20.64 6.11 -5.48
CA VAL A 332 20.00 7.09 -6.35
C VAL A 332 20.34 6.81 -7.81
N PHE A 333 19.42 7.11 -8.73
CA PHE A 333 19.76 7.12 -10.16
C PHE A 333 20.44 8.43 -10.54
N ILE A 334 21.63 8.32 -11.12
CA ILE A 334 22.35 9.43 -11.73
C ILE A 334 22.24 9.28 -13.25
N GLY A 335 21.69 10.30 -13.90
CA GLY A 335 21.71 10.42 -15.35
C GLY A 335 23.12 10.72 -15.83
N LYS A 336 23.60 9.98 -16.83
CA LYS A 336 24.91 10.19 -17.44
C LYS A 336 24.73 10.60 -18.90
N ASN A 337 25.38 11.68 -19.30
CA ASN A 337 25.42 12.07 -20.70
C ASN A 337 26.30 11.04 -21.45
N LYS A 338 25.73 10.37 -22.46
CA LYS A 338 26.44 9.32 -23.23
C LYS A 338 27.64 9.85 -24.00
N GLU A 339 27.54 11.05 -24.55
CA GLU A 339 28.55 11.63 -25.45
C GLU A 339 29.73 12.19 -24.65
N LEU A 340 29.44 12.85 -23.53
CA LEU A 340 30.45 13.48 -22.67
C LEU A 340 30.97 12.56 -21.57
N ASN A 341 30.32 11.41 -21.35
CA ASN A 341 30.59 10.49 -20.25
C ASN A 341 30.60 11.16 -18.86
N GLN A 342 29.89 12.29 -18.73
CA GLN A 342 29.80 13.10 -17.51
C GLN A 342 28.43 12.93 -16.85
N SER A 343 28.42 12.93 -15.52
CA SER A 343 27.18 12.94 -14.73
C SER A 343 26.42 14.24 -14.95
N VAL A 344 25.12 14.13 -15.16
CA VAL A 344 24.23 15.29 -15.28
C VAL A 344 23.85 15.74 -13.88
N TYR A 345 24.26 16.95 -13.51
CA TYR A 345 23.91 17.58 -12.24
C TYR A 345 22.82 18.63 -12.45
N GLY A 346 21.74 18.52 -11.68
CA GLY A 346 20.61 19.46 -11.72
C GLY A 346 19.37 18.87 -11.06
N PRO A 347 18.40 19.69 -10.62
CA PRO A 347 17.15 19.20 -10.07
C PRO A 347 16.38 18.40 -11.13
N LEU A 348 15.85 17.23 -10.74
CA LEU A 348 14.89 16.49 -11.54
C LEU A 348 13.64 17.37 -11.72
N ILE A 349 13.46 17.91 -12.94
CA ILE A 349 12.27 18.69 -13.26
C ILE A 349 11.11 17.70 -13.47
N HIS A 350 10.28 17.56 -12.44
CA HIS A 350 9.06 16.77 -12.51
C HIS A 350 8.06 17.50 -13.43
N ARG A 351 7.87 17.01 -14.66
CA ARG A 351 6.71 17.42 -15.47
C ARG A 351 5.47 16.83 -14.81
N LEU A 352 4.61 17.69 -14.27
CA LEU A 352 3.26 17.30 -13.91
C LEU A 352 2.54 16.85 -15.20
N SER A 353 2.19 15.57 -15.32
CA SER A 353 1.13 15.17 -16.25
C SER A 353 -0.15 15.92 -15.84
N PRO A 354 -0.84 16.62 -16.76
CA PRO A 354 -2.05 17.36 -16.40
C PRO A 354 -3.16 16.40 -15.98
N ALA A 355 -3.30 16.15 -14.68
CA ALA A 355 -4.58 15.78 -14.10
C ALA A 355 -5.41 17.08 -14.00
N MET A 356 -6.62 17.05 -14.58
CA MET A 356 -7.57 18.16 -14.70
C MET A 356 -7.43 19.30 -13.69
N TYR A 357 -7.10 20.50 -14.18
CA TYR A 357 -7.57 21.76 -13.62
C TYR A 357 -7.88 22.74 -14.77
N TYR A 358 -9.08 23.31 -14.73
CA TYR A 358 -9.59 24.29 -15.68
C TYR A 358 -8.78 25.61 -15.68
N HIS A 359 -8.43 26.12 -16.87
CA HIS A 359 -7.99 27.50 -17.23
C HIS A 359 -6.71 28.03 -16.51
N THR A 360 -5.70 28.70 -17.11
CA THR A 360 -5.58 29.64 -18.25
C THR A 360 -4.12 29.73 -18.77
N SER A 361 -3.97 29.90 -20.10
CA SER A 361 -2.98 30.68 -20.90
C SER A 361 -1.45 30.73 -20.61
N SER A 362 -0.71 30.56 -21.72
CA SER A 362 0.66 31.03 -22.08
C SER A 362 1.85 30.46 -21.29
N ASN A 363 3.01 30.11 -21.86
CA ASN A 363 3.73 30.66 -23.00
C ASN A 363 4.57 29.56 -23.70
N SER A 364 4.85 29.77 -24.98
CA SER A 364 5.83 29.04 -25.79
C SER A 364 7.25 29.23 -25.26
N GLY A 365 7.98 28.13 -25.07
CA GLY A 365 9.41 28.10 -24.78
C GLY A 365 10.06 26.87 -25.41
N ASP A 366 11.22 27.08 -26.02
CA ASP A 366 11.90 26.18 -26.95
C ASP A 366 12.12 24.74 -26.47
N PHE A 367 11.96 23.82 -27.42
CA PHE A 367 12.09 22.38 -27.25
C PHE A 367 13.55 21.94 -27.23
N CYS A 368 14.01 21.37 -26.12
CA CYS A 368 15.22 20.54 -26.11
C CYS A 368 14.83 19.07 -26.31
N SER A 369 15.32 18.49 -27.41
CA SER A 369 15.09 17.10 -27.83
C SER A 369 15.61 16.10 -26.79
N THR A 370 14.73 15.29 -26.20
CA THR A 370 15.06 14.21 -25.24
C THR A 370 15.65 12.96 -25.88
N LYS A 371 16.07 13.00 -27.15
CA LYS A 371 16.55 11.81 -27.88
C LYS A 371 17.84 11.18 -27.33
N ASN A 372 18.61 11.87 -26.48
CA ASN A 372 19.96 11.41 -26.08
C ASN A 372 20.12 11.08 -24.57
N MET A 373 19.04 11.06 -23.77
CA MET A 373 19.13 10.67 -22.35
C MET A 373 18.85 9.18 -22.14
N ASN A 374 19.78 8.52 -21.46
CA ASN A 374 19.69 7.13 -21.03
C ASN A 374 20.02 7.11 -19.53
N ILE A 375 19.09 6.64 -18.69
CA ILE A 375 19.25 6.54 -17.22
C ILE A 375 19.89 5.17 -16.91
N TYR A 376 21.20 5.09 -16.64
CA TYR A 376 21.88 3.78 -16.45
C TYR A 376 22.92 3.70 -15.32
N SER A 377 22.93 4.59 -14.33
CA SER A 377 23.83 4.39 -13.19
C SER A 377 23.16 4.65 -11.85
N LEU A 378 23.09 3.60 -11.03
CA LEU A 378 22.76 3.70 -9.61
C LEU A 378 24.02 4.11 -8.86
N ALA A 379 23.97 5.19 -8.07
CA ALA A 379 25.09 5.69 -7.28
C ALA A 379 24.84 5.51 -5.79
N LYS A 380 25.92 5.30 -5.05
CA LYS A 380 25.95 5.09 -3.59
C LYS A 380 26.14 6.42 -2.87
N PHE A 381 25.42 6.66 -1.77
CA PHE A 381 25.72 7.79 -0.89
C PHE A 381 27.04 7.55 -0.14
N PRO A 382 27.93 8.55 -0.03
CA PRO A 382 29.08 8.46 0.86
C PRO A 382 28.58 8.30 2.30
N SER A 383 29.27 7.46 3.09
CA SER A 383 29.04 7.39 4.53
C SER A 383 29.40 8.75 5.14
N GLU A 384 28.48 9.37 5.87
CA GLU A 384 28.83 10.47 6.77
C GLU A 384 29.71 9.88 7.88
N ASP A 385 31.00 10.23 7.87
CA ASP A 385 31.92 10.02 9.00
C ASP A 385 31.60 10.97 10.17
#